data_AF-A0A7C1UWC5-F1
#
_entry.id   AF-A0A7C1UWC5-F1
#
_cell.length_a   1.000
_cell.length_b   1.000
_cell.length_c   1.000
_cell.angle_alpha   90.00
_cell.angle_beta   90.00
_cell.angle_gamma   90.00
#
_symmetry.space_group_name_H-M   'P 1'
#
loop_
_entity.id
_entity.type
_entity.pdbx_description
1 polymer ?
#
loop_
_entity_poly.entity_id
_entity_poly.type
_entity_poly.pdbx_seq_one_letter_code
_entity_poly.pdbx_strand_id
1 'polypeptide(L)'
;QIQGSAISVMSNIAEGFDAATDREFIRFLGYARRSATELQSQLYIALDQGYISRPEFVQIYTQTRETKRLIGGFIRYLRGGPRTRGRGSKSEVRGLRSEVRSPKS
;
A
#
# COMPACT_ATOMS: atom_id res chain seq x y z
N GLN A 1 4.88 15.65 2.21
CA GLN A 1 4.71 14.59 1.19
C GLN A 1 3.98 13.35 1.71
N ILE A 2 4.35 12.76 2.86
CA ILE A 2 3.70 11.53 3.41
C ILE A 2 2.17 11.64 3.50
N GLN A 3 1.65 12.69 4.14
CA GLN A 3 0.21 12.91 4.26
C GLN A 3 -0.46 13.09 2.88
N GLY A 4 0.18 13.82 1.97
CA GLY A 4 -0.31 14.02 0.60
C GLY A 4 -0.40 12.72 -0.19
N SER A 5 0.62 11.85 -0.10
CA SER A 5 0.59 10.53 -0.73
C SER A 5 -0.52 9.65 -0.15
N ALA A 6 -0.74 9.67 1.18
CA ALA A 6 -1.83 8.91 1.81
C ALA A 6 -3.22 9.41 1.40
N ILE A 7 -3.43 10.73 1.39
CA ILE A 7 -4.68 11.35 0.92
C ILE A 7 -4.91 11.00 -0.56
N SER A 8 -3.88 11.10 -1.40
CA SER A 8 -3.94 10.76 -2.82
C SER A 8 -4.35 9.31 -3.09
N VAL A 9 -3.95 8.35 -2.25
CA VAL A 9 -4.43 6.96 -2.35
C VAL A 9 -5.95 6.92 -2.20
N MET A 10 -6.49 7.58 -1.18
CA MET A 10 -7.93 7.57 -0.89
C MET A 10 -8.71 8.35 -1.96
N SER A 11 -8.25 9.55 -2.33
CA SER A 11 -8.89 10.40 -3.35
C SER A 11 -8.99 9.67 -4.69
N ASN A 12 -7.90 9.05 -5.17
CA ASN A 12 -7.94 8.30 -6.43
C ASN A 12 -8.91 7.11 -6.37
N ILE A 13 -9.03 6.41 -5.23
CA ILE A 13 -10.01 5.31 -5.10
C ILE A 13 -11.44 5.87 -5.19
N ALA A 14 -11.73 6.96 -4.48
CA ALA A 14 -13.05 7.58 -4.45
C ALA A 14 -13.45 8.16 -5.83
N GLU A 15 -12.55 8.90 -6.47
CA GLU A 15 -12.75 9.45 -7.82
C GLU A 15 -12.94 8.34 -8.85
N GLY A 16 -12.16 7.26 -8.74
CA GLY A 16 -12.32 6.10 -9.61
C GLY A 16 -13.64 5.36 -9.41
N PHE A 17 -14.14 5.31 -8.17
CA PHE A 17 -15.40 4.65 -7.86
C PHE A 17 -16.61 5.36 -8.48
N ASP A 18 -16.53 6.68 -8.63
CA ASP A 18 -17.54 7.50 -9.32
C ASP A 18 -17.38 7.48 -10.85
N ALA A 19 -16.41 6.73 -11.40
CA ALA A 19 -16.18 6.67 -12.84
C ALA A 19 -17.29 5.90 -13.58
N ALA A 20 -17.59 6.34 -14.81
CA ALA A 20 -18.67 5.77 -15.61
C ALA A 20 -18.36 4.37 -16.18
N THR A 21 -17.08 3.95 -16.17
CA THR A 21 -16.65 2.67 -16.75
C THR A 21 -15.58 1.97 -15.92
N ASP A 22 -15.56 0.63 -15.97
CA ASP A 22 -14.52 -0.18 -15.34
C ASP A 22 -13.11 0.18 -15.82
N ARG A 23 -12.97 0.56 -17.10
CA ARG A 23 -11.69 0.98 -17.68
C ARG A 23 -11.15 2.23 -16.99
N GLU A 24 -12.00 3.22 -16.75
CA GLU A 24 -11.62 4.44 -16.04
C GLU A 24 -11.36 4.16 -14.57
N PHE A 25 -12.20 3.35 -13.92
CA PHE A 25 -11.97 2.97 -12.54
C PHE A 25 -10.61 2.28 -12.37
N ILE A 26 -10.26 1.33 -13.25
CA ILE A 26 -8.95 0.67 -13.27
C ILE A 26 -7.80 1.69 -13.38
N ARG A 27 -7.96 2.76 -14.18
CA ARG A 27 -6.94 3.80 -14.32
C ARG A 27 -6.71 4.54 -13.00
N PHE A 28 -7.78 4.95 -12.33
CA PHE A 28 -7.73 5.60 -11.01
C PHE A 28 -7.14 4.69 -9.93
N LEU A 29 -7.54 3.40 -9.91
CA LEU A 29 -6.92 2.39 -9.04
C LEU A 29 -5.41 2.24 -9.32
N GLY A 30 -4.98 2.42 -10.57
CA GLY A 30 -3.57 2.49 -10.95
C GLY A 30 -2.84 3.66 -10.29
N TYR A 31 -3.44 4.85 -10.29
CA TYR A 31 -2.90 6.04 -9.61
C TYR A 31 -2.84 5.84 -8.09
N ALA A 32 -3.90 5.33 -7.47
CA ALA A 32 -3.92 5.01 -6.05
C ALA A 32 -2.78 4.04 -5.67
N ARG A 33 -2.53 3.01 -6.49
CA ARG A 33 -1.42 2.06 -6.26
C ARG A 33 -0.04 2.72 -6.38
N ARG A 34 0.12 3.71 -7.26
CA ARG A 34 1.36 4.49 -7.40
C ARG A 34 1.60 5.35 -6.17
N SER A 35 0.60 6.13 -5.72
CA SER A 35 0.68 6.95 -4.51
C SER A 35 1.00 6.11 -3.27
N ALA A 36 0.46 4.90 -3.18
CA ALA A 36 0.78 3.96 -2.09
C ALA A 36 2.25 3.47 -2.16
N THR A 37 2.83 3.34 -3.36
CA THR A 37 4.24 2.97 -3.52
C THR A 37 5.15 4.12 -3.12
N GLU A 38 4.80 5.35 -3.48
CA GLU A 38 5.52 6.56 -3.05
C GLU A 38 5.50 6.72 -1.53
N LEU A 39 4.33 6.49 -0.90
CA LEU A 39 4.20 6.48 0.56
C LEU A 39 5.15 5.47 1.20
N GLN A 40 5.25 4.25 0.68
CA GLN A 40 6.19 3.25 1.19
C GLN A 40 7.65 3.72 1.12
N SER A 41 8.06 4.35 0.01
CA SER A 41 9.41 4.91 -0.12
C SER A 41 9.66 6.05 0.86
N GLN A 42 8.68 6.93 1.06
CA GLN A 42 8.80 8.04 2.02
C GLN A 42 8.84 7.56 3.48
N LEU A 43 8.17 6.44 3.80
CA LEU A 43 8.27 5.83 5.13
C LEU A 43 9.68 5.33 5.43
N TYR A 44 10.41 4.79 4.44
CA TYR A 44 11.81 4.41 4.64
C TYR A 44 12.67 5.63 4.96
N ILE A 45 12.51 6.71 4.19
CA ILE A 45 13.22 7.97 4.44
C ILE A 45 12.90 8.51 5.85
N ALA A 46 11.63 8.47 6.26
CA ALA A 46 11.22 8.93 7.60
C ALA A 46 11.79 8.05 8.72
N LEU A 47 11.93 6.74 8.51
CA LEU A 47 12.57 5.83 9.45
C LEU A 47 14.07 6.12 9.56
N ASP A 48 14.75 6.28 8.41
CA ASP A 48 16.19 6.54 8.35
C ASP A 48 16.56 7.89 8.98
N GLN A 49 15.67 8.88 8.87
CA GLN A 49 15.82 10.20 9.50
C GLN A 49 15.38 10.22 10.98
N GLY A 50 14.88 9.11 11.51
CA GLY A 50 14.43 9.02 12.91
C GLY A 50 13.13 9.77 13.21
N TYR A 51 12.35 10.16 12.19
CA TYR A 51 11.06 10.85 12.36
C TYR A 51 9.93 9.93 12.81
N ILE A 52 10.07 8.63 12.54
CA ILE A 52 9.14 7.60 13.01
C ILE A 52 9.92 6.44 13.61
N SER A 53 9.34 5.81 14.62
CA SER A 53 9.89 4.61 15.23
C SER A 53 9.72 3.41 14.30
N ARG A 54 10.55 2.39 14.52
CA ARG A 54 10.46 1.11 13.79
C ARG A 54 9.07 0.46 13.91
N PRO A 55 8.41 0.42 15.09
CA PRO A 55 7.03 -0.07 15.20
C PRO A 55 6.02 0.71 14.35
N GLU A 56 6.08 2.04 14.33
CA GLU A 56 5.21 2.89 13.50
C GLU A 56 5.45 2.63 12.01
N PHE A 57 6.71 2.56 11.59
CA PHE A 57 7.07 2.17 10.22
C PHE A 57 6.43 0.84 9.84
N VAL A 58 6.60 -0.20 10.65
CA VAL A 58 6.06 -1.54 10.36
C VAL A 58 4.54 -1.53 10.26
N GLN A 59 3.87 -0.79 11.16
CA GLN A 59 2.42 -0.65 11.15
C GLN A 59 1.94 -0.01 9.85
N ILE A 60 2.44 1.19 9.53
CA ILE A 60 1.97 1.97 8.37
C ILE A 60 2.36 1.25 7.07
N TYR A 61 3.59 0.75 6.97
CA TYR A 61 4.07 0.01 5.80
C TYR A 61 3.22 -1.23 5.54
N THR A 62 2.85 -1.98 6.59
CA THR A 62 1.98 -3.16 6.45
C THR A 62 0.61 -2.77 5.93
N GLN A 63 0.02 -1.68 6.44
CA GLN A 63 -1.26 -1.18 5.96
C GLN A 63 -1.19 -0.77 4.49
N THR A 64 -0.21 0.05 4.10
CA THR A 64 -0.05 0.51 2.72
C THR A 64 0.16 -0.65 1.75
N ARG A 65 0.94 -1.66 2.17
CA ARG A 65 1.15 -2.89 1.40
C ARG A 65 -0.14 -3.66 1.19
N GLU A 66 -0.97 -3.76 2.23
CA GLU A 66 -2.23 -4.48 2.13
C GLU A 66 -3.25 -3.75 1.26
N THR A 67 -3.29 -2.42 1.34
CA THR A 67 -4.04 -1.57 0.40
C THR A 67 -3.61 -1.82 -1.05
N LYS A 68 -2.31 -1.86 -1.34
CA LYS A 68 -1.80 -2.20 -2.70
C LYS A 68 -2.26 -3.59 -3.15
N ARG A 69 -2.25 -4.58 -2.26
CA ARG A 69 -2.70 -5.95 -2.59
C ARG A 69 -4.19 -5.96 -2.93
N LEU A 70 -5.02 -5.29 -2.13
CA LEU A 70 -6.46 -5.18 -2.35
C LEU A 70 -6.76 -4.47 -3.67
N ILE A 71 -6.13 -3.32 -3.94
CA ILE A 71 -6.25 -2.61 -5.22
C ILE A 71 -5.89 -3.53 -6.39
N GLY A 72 -4.77 -4.27 -6.29
CA GLY A 72 -4.36 -5.19 -7.35
C GLY A 72 -5.32 -6.35 -7.57
N GLY A 73 -5.91 -6.87 -6.50
CA GLY A 73 -6.97 -7.88 -6.57
C GLY A 73 -8.24 -7.33 -7.23
N PHE A 74 -8.59 -6.09 -6.91
CA PHE A 74 -9.78 -5.46 -7.43
C PHE A 74 -9.65 -5.10 -8.92
N ILE A 75 -8.49 -4.59 -9.35
CA ILE A 75 -8.18 -4.40 -10.78
C ILE A 75 -8.31 -5.73 -11.55
N ARG A 76 -7.83 -6.85 -11.00
CA ARG A 76 -7.99 -8.16 -11.65
C ARG A 76 -9.45 -8.57 -11.78
N TYR A 77 -10.25 -8.33 -10.75
CA TYR A 77 -11.67 -8.59 -10.77
C TYR A 77 -12.39 -7.77 -11.86
N LEU A 78 -12.13 -6.46 -11.94
CA LEU A 78 -12.71 -5.57 -12.95
C LEU A 78 -12.28 -5.93 -14.39
N ARG A 79 -11.17 -6.65 -14.56
CA ARG A 79 -10.72 -7.19 -15.86
C ARG A 79 -11.34 -8.55 -16.21
N GLY A 80 -12.29 -9.05 -15.42
CA GLY A 80 -12.91 -10.37 -15.62
C GLY A 80 -12.05 -11.56 -15.15
N GLY A 81 -11.02 -11.32 -14.33
CA GLY A 81 -10.15 -12.37 -13.83
C GLY A 81 -10.79 -13.23 -12.72
N PRO A 82 -10.42 -14.52 -12.60
CA PRO A 82 -10.94 -15.39 -11.54
C PRO A 82 -10.54 -14.87 -10.15
N ARG A 83 -11.45 -15.03 -9.17
CA ARG A 83 -11.21 -14.66 -7.76
C ARG A 83 -10.10 -15.53 -7.16
N THR A 84 -8.85 -15.09 -7.26
CA THR A 84 -7.73 -15.76 -6.59
C THR A 84 -7.84 -15.60 -5.07
N ARG A 85 -8.04 -16.69 -4.33
CA ARG A 85 -7.84 -16.71 -2.87
C ARG A 85 -6.39 -16.30 -2.58
N GLY A 86 -6.20 -15.24 -1.80
CA GLY A 86 -4.89 -14.62 -1.61
C GLY A 86 -3.85 -15.60 -1.05
N ARG A 87 -2.85 -15.94 -1.87
CA ARG A 87 -1.59 -16.53 -1.41
C ARG A 87 -0.52 -15.43 -1.36
N GLY A 88 0.11 -15.30 -0.19
CA GLY A 88 1.46 -14.74 -0.07
C GLY A 88 1.57 -13.26 0.32
N SER A 89 1.88 -13.02 1.59
CA SER A 89 2.46 -11.76 2.07
C SER A 89 3.22 -11.91 3.41
N LYS A 90 3.26 -13.10 4.03
CA LYS A 90 3.91 -13.29 5.32
C LYS A 90 5.44 -13.12 5.30
N SER A 91 6.15 -13.35 4.19
CA SER A 91 7.64 -13.39 4.18
C SER A 91 8.30 -12.04 4.45
N GLU A 92 7.90 -10.99 3.74
CA GLU A 92 8.51 -9.66 3.78
C GLU A 92 8.23 -8.91 5.10
N VAL A 93 6.97 -9.00 5.58
CA VAL A 93 6.59 -8.45 6.90
C VAL A 93 7.19 -9.27 8.04
N ARG A 94 7.43 -10.58 7.87
CA ARG A 94 8.11 -11.39 8.89
C ARG A 94 9.57 -10.97 9.05
N GLY A 95 10.27 -10.62 7.97
CA GLY A 95 11.62 -10.03 8.05
C GLY A 95 11.63 -8.68 8.78
N LEU A 96 10.66 -7.82 8.47
CA LEU A 96 10.50 -6.54 9.17
C LEU A 96 10.17 -6.70 10.66
N ARG A 97 9.37 -7.70 11.04
CA ARG A 97 8.96 -7.99 12.42
C ARG A 97 10.01 -8.74 13.24
N SER A 98 10.85 -9.57 12.63
CA SER A 98 11.95 -10.25 13.34
C SER A 98 13.01 -9.27 13.84
N GLU A 99 13.26 -8.20 13.09
CA GLU A 99 14.20 -7.13 13.48
C GLU A 99 13.67 -6.22 14.60
N VAL A 100 12.34 -6.13 14.79
CA VAL A 100 11.74 -5.38 15.92
C VAL A 100 12.01 -6.06 17.26
N ARG A 101 12.28 -7.37 17.27
CA ARG A 101 12.49 -8.16 18.49
C ARG A 101 13.93 -8.21 18.98
N SER A 102 14.88 -7.70 18.21
CA SER A 102 16.28 -7.61 18.62
C SER A 102 16.67 -6.14 18.69
N PRO A 103 16.73 -5.51 19.88
CA PRO A 103 17.43 -4.25 19.99
C PRO A 103 18.88 -4.56 19.59
N LYS A 104 19.36 -3.93 18.51
CA LYS A 104 20.80 -3.92 18.25
C LYS A 104 21.43 -3.22 19.45
N SER A 105 22.16 -4.00 20.25
CA SER A 105 23.03 -3.57 21.34
C SER A 105 24.10 -2.61 20.84
#